data_AF-A0A936VKX3-F1
#
_entry.id   AF-A0A936VKX3-F1
#
_cell.length_a   1.000
_cell.length_b   1.000
_cell.length_c   1.000
_cell.angle_alpha   90.00
_cell.angle_beta   90.00
_cell.angle_gamma   90.00
#
_symmetry.space_group_name_H-M   'P 1'
#
loop_
_entity.id
_entity.type
_entity.pdbx_description
1 polymer ?
#
loop_
_entity_poly.entity_id
_entity_poly.type
_entity_poly.pdbx_seq_one_letter_code
_entity_poly.pdbx_strand_id
1 'polypeptide(L)'
;MLIFRTDSARQGAGQRGTTAGGANFYTSLPALAAYSNSLHAAGTNDNASQAFTTSPSLISNNDLHLSDSTSPLLGAGNAIGSVSEDYDGDPRPATAPDIGADEIVQATGGSIASGTFYNAALGAGETIGGDVTITKTAVPNGNDRFGR
;
A
#
# COMPACT_ATOMS: atom_id res chain seq x y z
N MET A 1 -27.63 -25.81 41.44
CA MET A 1 -26.26 -25.33 41.17
C MET A 1 -26.10 -25.17 39.67
N LEU A 2 -26.23 -23.94 39.16
CA LEU A 2 -26.10 -23.63 37.75
C LEU A 2 -24.61 -23.47 37.42
N ILE A 3 -24.03 -24.46 36.75
CA ILE A 3 -22.64 -24.41 36.29
C ILE A 3 -22.62 -23.70 34.95
N PHE A 4 -22.11 -22.46 34.90
CA PHE A 4 -21.73 -21.84 33.64
C PHE A 4 -20.49 -22.58 33.11
N ARG A 5 -20.65 -23.47 32.12
CA ARG A 5 -19.51 -24.02 31.38
C ARG A 5 -19.02 -23.00 30.38
N THR A 6 -17.72 -22.98 30.10
CA THR A 6 -17.15 -22.25 28.97
C THR A 6 -17.57 -22.97 27.69
N ASP A 7 -18.59 -22.48 26.99
CA ASP A 7 -18.94 -23.00 25.65
C ASP A 7 -18.13 -22.26 24.58
N SER A 8 -17.87 -22.94 23.48
CA SER A 8 -17.09 -22.45 22.35
C SER A 8 -17.69 -21.18 21.71
N ALA A 9 -18.94 -20.83 22.03
CA ALA A 9 -19.59 -19.60 21.57
C ALA A 9 -19.25 -18.37 22.44
N ARG A 10 -18.74 -18.56 23.66
CA ARG A 10 -18.33 -17.49 24.59
C ARG A 10 -16.83 -17.33 24.78
N GLN A 11 -16.01 -18.13 24.08
CA GLN A 11 -14.57 -17.93 24.01
C GLN A 11 -14.27 -17.10 22.77
N GLY A 12 -14.35 -15.77 22.90
CA GLY A 12 -13.77 -14.88 21.90
C GLY A 12 -12.28 -15.20 21.74
N ALA A 13 -11.77 -15.04 20.51
CA ALA A 13 -10.33 -15.12 20.23
C ALA A 13 -9.61 -14.12 21.15
N GLY A 14 -8.97 -14.60 22.21
CA GLY A 14 -8.31 -13.77 23.23
C GLY A 14 -8.82 -13.90 24.66
N GLN A 15 -9.79 -14.78 24.97
CA GLN A 15 -10.06 -15.07 26.39
C GLN A 15 -8.83 -15.79 26.97
N ARG A 16 -8.16 -15.18 27.95
CA ARG A 16 -7.15 -15.82 28.81
C ARG A 16 -7.84 -16.92 29.63
N GLY A 17 -8.18 -18.03 29.00
CA GLY A 17 -8.87 -19.17 29.58
C GLY A 17 -7.85 -20.18 30.11
N THR A 18 -7.72 -20.27 31.43
CA THR A 18 -6.88 -21.20 32.18
C THR A 18 -7.39 -22.65 32.13
N THR A 19 -7.58 -23.24 30.94
CA THR A 19 -7.95 -24.67 30.85
C THR A 19 -6.88 -25.46 30.09
N ALA A 20 -6.05 -26.15 30.88
CA ALA A 20 -5.28 -27.35 30.56
C ALA A 20 -4.70 -27.46 29.13
N GLY A 21 -3.54 -26.84 28.91
CA GLY A 21 -2.76 -27.11 27.69
C GLY A 21 -1.84 -26.01 27.20
N GLY A 22 -1.30 -25.13 28.06
CA GLY A 22 0.02 -24.47 27.92
C GLY A 22 0.41 -23.70 26.64
N ALA A 23 -0.40 -23.66 25.59
CA ALA A 23 -0.06 -23.00 24.35
C ALA A 23 -0.67 -21.59 24.35
N ASN A 24 0.18 -20.58 24.21
CA ASN A 24 -0.30 -19.23 23.94
C ASN A 24 -1.09 -19.29 22.62
N PHE A 25 -2.26 -18.63 22.55
CA PHE A 25 -3.06 -18.60 21.33
C PHE A 25 -2.24 -18.19 20.09
N TYR A 26 -1.19 -17.38 20.28
CA TYR A 26 -0.28 -16.93 19.22
C TYR A 26 0.87 -17.89 18.86
N THR A 27 0.99 -19.08 19.47
CA THR A 27 2.10 -20.01 19.19
C THR A 27 1.83 -21.00 18.07
N SER A 28 0.65 -20.96 17.44
CA SER A 28 0.36 -21.78 16.25
C SER A 28 0.04 -20.91 15.04
N LEU A 29 0.53 -21.30 13.86
CA LEU A 29 0.26 -20.61 12.59
C LEU A 29 -1.25 -20.43 12.31
N PRO A 30 -2.12 -21.45 12.55
CA PRO A 30 -3.57 -21.28 12.32
C PRO A 30 -4.20 -20.22 13.23
N ALA A 31 -3.77 -20.15 14.49
CA ALA A 31 -4.33 -19.20 15.45
C ALA A 31 -3.78 -17.78 15.24
N LEU A 32 -2.52 -17.64 14.80
CA LEU A 32 -1.99 -16.36 14.32
C LEU A 32 -2.76 -15.88 13.08
N ALA A 33 -3.04 -16.77 12.13
CA ALA A 33 -3.80 -16.42 10.94
C ALA A 33 -5.24 -15.99 11.25
N ALA A 34 -5.91 -16.69 12.17
CA ALA A 34 -7.24 -16.33 12.64
C ALA A 34 -7.25 -14.94 13.33
N TYR A 35 -6.22 -14.64 14.12
CA TYR A 35 -6.07 -13.32 14.74
C TYR A 35 -5.83 -12.20 13.70
N SER A 36 -4.89 -12.41 12.77
CA SER A 36 -4.62 -11.47 11.68
C SER A 36 -5.84 -11.20 10.81
N ASN A 37 -6.66 -12.23 10.54
CA ASN A 37 -7.94 -12.07 9.83
C ASN A 37 -8.93 -11.18 10.60
N SER A 38 -8.97 -11.29 11.92
CA SER A 38 -9.86 -10.46 12.77
C SER A 38 -9.46 -8.98 12.75
N LEU A 39 -8.16 -8.69 12.71
CA LEU A 39 -7.65 -7.31 12.64
C LEU A 39 -7.96 -6.67 11.27
N HIS A 40 -7.97 -7.46 10.20
CA HIS A 40 -8.21 -6.94 8.85
C HIS A 40 -9.63 -6.42 8.69
N ALA A 41 -10.61 -7.07 9.32
CA ALA A 41 -11.98 -6.57 9.36
C ALA A 41 -12.10 -5.20 10.05
N ALA A 42 -11.20 -4.88 10.99
CA ALA A 42 -11.10 -3.55 11.60
C ALA A 42 -10.29 -2.56 10.75
N GLY A 43 -9.71 -3.01 9.63
CA GLY A 43 -8.88 -2.20 8.75
C GLY A 43 -7.54 -1.82 9.37
N THR A 44 -7.02 -2.57 10.34
CA THR A 44 -5.79 -2.21 11.07
C THR A 44 -4.54 -2.94 10.59
N ASN A 45 -4.67 -3.89 9.66
CA ASN A 45 -3.55 -4.62 9.06
C ASN A 45 -3.90 -5.10 7.64
N ASP A 46 -2.84 -5.46 6.91
CA ASP A 46 -2.95 -6.13 5.62
C ASP A 46 -2.85 -7.66 5.79
N ASN A 47 -3.99 -8.32 5.69
CA ASN A 47 -4.09 -9.77 5.72
C ASN A 47 -3.69 -10.44 4.38
N ALA A 48 -3.70 -9.73 3.25
CA ALA A 48 -3.34 -10.34 1.96
C ALA A 48 -1.90 -10.87 1.98
N SER A 49 -1.02 -10.23 2.74
CA SER A 49 0.35 -10.69 3.04
C SER A 49 0.43 -12.15 3.50
N GLN A 50 -0.62 -12.70 4.15
CA GLN A 50 -0.63 -14.08 4.62
C GLN A 50 -0.68 -15.12 3.50
N ALA A 51 -1.09 -14.73 2.29
CA ALA A 51 -1.06 -15.60 1.11
C ALA A 51 0.35 -15.77 0.52
N PHE A 52 1.31 -14.94 0.95
CA PHE A 52 2.67 -14.91 0.42
C PHE A 52 3.67 -15.35 1.49
N THR A 53 4.28 -16.51 1.29
CA THR A 53 5.25 -17.09 2.25
C THR A 53 6.69 -16.99 1.77
N THR A 54 6.91 -16.46 0.56
CA THR A 54 8.24 -16.20 0.00
C THR A 54 8.70 -14.81 0.41
N SER A 55 9.99 -14.66 0.67
CA SER A 55 10.56 -13.35 0.94
C SER A 55 10.32 -12.39 -0.23
N PRO A 56 9.92 -11.13 0.05
CA PRO A 56 9.83 -10.11 -0.99
C PRO A 56 11.22 -9.86 -1.60
N SER A 57 11.26 -9.64 -2.91
CA SER A 57 12.50 -9.20 -3.58
C SER A 57 12.56 -7.68 -3.52
N LEU A 58 13.44 -7.16 -2.67
CA LEU A 58 13.65 -5.72 -2.48
C LEU A 58 14.89 -5.25 -3.25
N ILE A 59 14.97 -3.96 -3.59
CA ILE A 59 16.17 -3.39 -4.22
C ILE A 59 17.37 -3.49 -3.27
N SER A 60 17.21 -3.07 -2.01
CA SER A 60 18.25 -3.21 -0.97
C SER A 60 17.68 -3.10 0.45
N ASN A 61 18.55 -3.11 1.49
CA ASN A 61 18.11 -2.85 2.86
C ASN A 61 17.82 -1.36 3.15
N ASN A 62 18.21 -0.47 2.23
CA ASN A 62 18.00 0.97 2.33
C ASN A 62 17.00 1.49 1.29
N ASP A 63 16.54 0.62 0.41
CA ASP A 63 15.61 0.90 -0.67
C ASP A 63 14.62 -0.27 -0.69
N LEU A 64 13.46 -0.05 -0.06
CA LEU A 64 12.50 -1.10 0.25
C LEU A 64 11.48 -1.30 -0.87
N HIS A 65 11.68 -0.66 -2.01
CA HIS A 65 10.92 -0.91 -3.23
C HIS A 65 11.07 -2.37 -3.64
N LEU A 66 9.98 -2.95 -4.17
CA LEU A 66 10.07 -4.23 -4.86
C LEU A 66 11.02 -4.08 -6.06
N SER A 67 11.89 -5.06 -6.27
CA SER A 67 12.92 -5.00 -7.31
C SER A 67 12.39 -5.29 -8.72
N ASP A 68 11.15 -5.81 -8.82
CA ASP A 68 10.56 -6.30 -10.07
C ASP A 68 9.07 -5.93 -10.15
N SER A 69 8.71 -5.26 -11.24
CA SER A 69 7.33 -4.91 -11.62
C SER A 69 6.41 -6.12 -11.89
N THR A 70 6.95 -7.33 -11.96
CA THR A 70 6.19 -8.59 -12.09
C THR A 70 6.01 -9.32 -10.76
N SER A 71 6.48 -8.72 -9.67
CA SER A 71 6.31 -9.26 -8.32
C SER A 71 4.84 -9.55 -8.03
N PRO A 72 4.50 -10.74 -7.50
CA PRO A 72 3.13 -11.06 -7.13
C PRO A 72 2.64 -10.26 -5.91
N LEU A 73 3.52 -9.46 -5.28
CA LEU A 73 3.21 -8.54 -4.20
C LEU A 73 2.74 -7.18 -4.72
N LEU A 74 2.97 -6.88 -6.00
CA LEU A 74 2.54 -5.61 -6.61
C LEU A 74 1.01 -5.53 -6.67
N GLY A 75 0.43 -4.47 -6.10
CA GLY A 75 -1.00 -4.21 -6.05
C GLY A 75 -1.85 -5.29 -5.38
N ALA A 76 -1.23 -6.19 -4.60
CA ALA A 76 -1.90 -7.34 -4.00
C ALA A 76 -2.39 -7.08 -2.56
N GLY A 77 -2.05 -5.92 -1.98
CA GLY A 77 -2.32 -5.57 -0.60
C GLY A 77 -3.74 -5.07 -0.35
N ASN A 78 -4.17 -5.16 0.90
CA ASN A 78 -5.38 -4.49 1.36
C ASN A 78 -5.08 -3.05 1.79
N ALA A 79 -5.91 -2.11 1.34
CA ALA A 79 -5.80 -0.72 1.76
C ALA A 79 -6.16 -0.55 3.24
N ILE A 80 -5.30 0.16 3.97
CA ILE A 80 -5.50 0.55 5.37
C ILE A 80 -5.74 2.05 5.37
N GLY A 81 -6.97 2.48 5.66
CA GLY A 81 -7.35 3.90 5.50
C GLY A 81 -6.57 4.89 6.36
N SER A 82 -5.92 4.43 7.44
CA SER A 82 -5.04 5.27 8.28
C SER A 82 -3.60 5.34 7.79
N VAL A 83 -3.23 4.62 6.74
CA VAL A 83 -1.88 4.58 6.16
C VAL A 83 -1.93 5.23 4.78
N SER A 84 -1.61 6.52 4.73
CA SER A 84 -1.68 7.33 3.51
C SER A 84 -0.35 7.49 2.77
N GLU A 85 0.75 7.17 3.43
CA GLU A 85 2.12 7.32 2.92
C GLU A 85 2.89 6.02 3.16
N ASP A 86 3.87 5.76 2.30
CA ASP A 86 4.79 4.62 2.41
C ASP A 86 6.07 4.99 3.17
N TYR A 87 7.14 4.21 3.02
CA TYR A 87 8.39 4.36 3.76
C TYR A 87 9.16 5.64 3.38
N ASP A 88 9.12 6.04 2.11
CA ASP A 88 9.81 7.22 1.60
C ASP A 88 8.95 8.50 1.67
N GLY A 89 7.70 8.37 2.15
CA GLY A 89 6.73 9.45 2.27
C GLY A 89 5.91 9.66 1.01
N ASP A 90 5.97 8.71 0.06
CA ASP A 90 5.20 8.76 -1.17
C ASP A 90 3.75 8.30 -0.92
N PRO A 91 2.78 8.81 -1.70
CA PRO A 91 1.37 8.48 -1.49
C PRO A 91 1.09 6.98 -1.69
N ARG A 92 0.43 6.37 -0.70
CA ARG A 92 0.00 4.98 -0.80
C ARG A 92 -1.35 4.87 -1.54
N PRO A 93 -1.50 3.95 -2.51
CA PRO A 93 -2.76 3.76 -3.22
C PRO A 93 -3.95 3.47 -2.28
N ALA A 94 -5.04 4.22 -2.45
CA ALA A 94 -6.28 4.01 -1.68
C ALA A 94 -6.98 2.68 -2.03
N THR A 95 -6.63 2.09 -3.17
CA THR A 95 -7.09 0.78 -3.63
C THR A 95 -5.89 0.04 -4.19
N ALA A 96 -5.70 -1.22 -3.75
CA ALA A 96 -4.64 -2.10 -4.23
C ALA A 96 -3.20 -1.53 -4.03
N PRO A 97 -2.78 -1.24 -2.78
CA PRO A 97 -1.36 -1.01 -2.49
C PRO A 97 -0.53 -2.27 -2.74
N ASP A 98 0.77 -2.10 -2.92
CA ASP A 98 1.75 -3.17 -2.88
C ASP A 98 1.81 -3.79 -1.46
N ILE A 99 2.02 -5.10 -1.41
CA ILE A 99 2.29 -5.81 -0.16
C ILE A 99 3.73 -5.48 0.25
N GLY A 100 3.85 -4.64 1.29
CA GLY A 100 5.14 -4.16 1.76
C GLY A 100 5.02 -2.84 2.51
N ALA A 101 6.18 -2.29 2.85
CA ALA A 101 6.29 -0.95 3.44
C ALA A 101 6.42 0.16 2.38
N ASP A 102 6.77 -0.21 1.15
CA ASP A 102 7.19 0.69 0.07
C ASP A 102 6.50 0.30 -1.22
N GLU A 103 5.95 1.28 -1.95
CA GLU A 103 5.32 1.04 -3.24
C GLU A 103 6.37 1.15 -4.34
N ILE A 104 6.37 0.28 -5.37
CA ILE A 104 7.01 0.66 -6.64
C ILE A 104 6.18 1.81 -7.17
N VAL A 105 6.59 3.06 -6.89
CA VAL A 105 5.87 4.30 -7.22
C VAL A 105 4.94 4.08 -8.41
N GLN A 106 3.70 3.70 -8.08
CA GLN A 106 2.68 3.51 -9.09
C GLN A 106 2.21 4.91 -9.34
N ALA A 107 2.97 5.66 -10.16
CA ALA A 107 2.74 7.06 -10.46
C ALA A 107 1.24 7.24 -10.63
N THR A 108 0.59 7.73 -9.58
CA THR A 108 -0.87 7.72 -9.59
C THR A 108 -1.20 8.66 -10.71
N GLY A 109 -1.97 8.17 -11.68
CA GLY A 109 -2.53 8.99 -12.73
C GLY A 109 -3.39 10.06 -12.07
N GLY A 110 -2.75 11.15 -11.69
CA GLY A 110 -3.34 12.32 -11.10
C GLY A 110 -3.56 13.33 -12.21
N SER A 111 -4.66 14.07 -12.12
CA SER A 111 -4.72 15.33 -12.85
C SER A 111 -3.54 16.17 -12.37
N ILE A 112 -2.64 16.54 -13.27
CA ILE A 112 -1.69 17.61 -12.98
C ILE A 112 -2.52 18.78 -12.44
N ALA A 113 -2.28 19.18 -11.18
CA ALA A 113 -3.08 20.19 -10.52
C ALA A 113 -3.11 21.46 -11.38
N SER A 114 -4.23 22.19 -11.39
CA SER A 114 -4.28 23.49 -12.06
C SER A 114 -3.19 24.40 -11.47
N GLY A 115 -2.21 24.78 -12.27
CA GLY A 115 -1.07 25.54 -11.81
C GLY A 115 -0.04 25.82 -12.90
N THR A 116 0.96 26.62 -12.56
CA THR A 116 2.11 26.87 -13.43
C THR A 116 3.23 25.93 -13.04
N PHE A 117 3.59 25.03 -13.95
CA PHE A 117 4.72 24.11 -13.77
C PHE A 117 5.97 24.79 -14.31
N TYR A 118 6.89 25.12 -13.42
CA TYR A 118 8.23 25.57 -13.79
C TYR A 118 9.18 24.39 -13.67
N ASN A 119 10.03 24.19 -14.68
CA ASN A 119 11.18 23.32 -14.50
C ASN A 119 12.09 23.98 -13.46
N ALA A 120 12.25 23.37 -12.28
CA ALA A 120 13.06 23.93 -11.19
C ALA A 120 14.58 23.70 -11.39
N ALA A 121 15.04 23.45 -12.62
CA ALA A 121 16.44 23.40 -12.96
C ALA A 121 16.76 24.50 -13.99
N LEU A 122 17.66 25.38 -13.59
CA LEU A 122 18.15 26.55 -14.32
C LEU A 122 18.92 26.13 -15.59
N GLY A 123 18.18 25.86 -16.67
CA GLY A 123 18.73 25.64 -18.00
C GLY A 123 17.65 25.86 -19.05
N ALA A 124 17.84 26.84 -19.93
CA ALA A 124 16.98 26.98 -21.10
C ALA A 124 17.21 25.75 -22.00
N GLY A 125 16.20 24.88 -22.16
CA GLY A 125 16.28 23.77 -23.13
C GLY A 125 15.71 22.43 -22.69
N GLU A 126 15.24 22.26 -21.46
CA GLU A 126 14.61 20.99 -21.09
C GLU A 126 13.24 20.84 -21.77
N THR A 127 13.09 19.74 -22.50
CA THR A 127 11.87 19.40 -23.25
C THR A 127 11.05 18.43 -22.39
N ILE A 128 9.74 18.64 -22.28
CA ILE A 128 8.85 17.56 -21.83
C ILE A 128 8.86 16.50 -22.94
N GLY A 129 9.66 15.46 -22.78
CA GLY A 129 9.71 14.34 -23.69
C GLY A 129 8.46 13.46 -23.61
N GLY A 130 8.16 12.73 -24.69
CA GLY A 130 7.02 11.80 -24.77
C GLY A 130 5.76 12.39 -25.41
N ASP A 131 4.71 11.57 -25.47
CA ASP A 131 3.41 11.97 -26.03
C ASP A 131 2.63 12.82 -25.03
N VAL A 132 2.70 14.15 -25.16
CA VAL A 132 1.91 15.09 -24.36
C VAL A 132 0.52 15.25 -24.98
N THR A 133 -0.50 14.66 -24.35
CA THR A 133 -1.90 14.81 -24.78
C THR A 133 -2.59 15.94 -24.01
N ILE A 134 -2.88 17.05 -24.69
CA ILE A 134 -3.69 18.15 -24.15
C ILE A 134 -5.12 17.99 -24.65
N THR A 135 -6.05 17.60 -23.78
CA THR A 135 -7.46 17.32 -24.12
C THR A 135 -8.33 18.56 -24.24
N LYS A 136 -7.77 19.75 -24.00
CA LYS A 136 -8.43 21.07 -24.06
C LYS A 136 -7.49 22.10 -24.70
N THR A 137 -7.93 23.35 -24.81
CA THR A 137 -7.14 24.43 -25.44
C THR A 137 -5.87 24.74 -24.65
N ALA A 138 -4.71 24.61 -25.28
CA ALA A 138 -3.46 25.19 -24.82
C ALA A 138 -3.37 26.64 -25.30
N VAL A 139 -3.11 27.59 -24.40
CA VAL A 139 -2.88 29.01 -24.74
C VAL A 139 -1.44 29.34 -24.36
N PRO A 140 -0.48 29.26 -25.30
CA PRO A 140 0.91 29.63 -25.02
C PRO A 140 1.01 31.13 -24.79
N ASN A 141 1.58 31.54 -23.65
CA ASN A 141 1.83 32.94 -23.33
C ASN A 141 3.24 33.30 -23.76
N GLY A 142 3.41 33.61 -25.03
CA GLY A 142 4.68 33.99 -25.64
C GLY A 142 4.46 34.38 -27.10
N ASN A 143 5.37 35.16 -27.66
CA ASN A 143 5.32 35.58 -29.07
C ASN A 143 5.59 34.37 -29.98
N ASP A 144 4.60 33.49 -30.10
CA ASP A 144 4.70 32.27 -30.88
C ASP A 144 4.61 32.67 -32.36
N ARG A 145 5.78 32.83 -32.97
CA ARG A 145 5.88 33.02 -34.41
C ARG A 145 5.63 31.68 -35.08
N PHE A 146 4.37 31.28 -35.18
CA PHE A 146 3.93 30.43 -36.28
C PHE A 146 4.02 31.28 -37.56
N GLY A 147 5.25 31.49 -38.03
CA GLY A 147 5.54 32.18 -39.27
C GLY A 147 4.88 31.42 -40.42
N ARG A 148 4.18 32.18 -41.28
CA ARG A 148 3.79 31.71 -42.61
C ARG A 148 5.02 31.48 -43.48
#